data_AF-A0A4S5CGN6-F1
#
_entry.id   AF-A0A4S5CGN6-F1
#
_cell.length_a   1.000
_cell.length_b   1.000
_cell.length_c   1.000
_cell.angle_alpha   90.00
_cell.angle_beta   90.00
_cell.angle_gamma   90.00
#
_symmetry.space_group_name_H-M   'P 1'
#
loop_
_entity.id
_entity.type
_entity.pdbx_description
1 polymer ?
#
loop_
_entity_poly.entity_id
_entity_poly.type
_entity_poly.pdbx_seq_one_letter_code
_entity_poly.pdbx_strand_id
1 'polypeptide(L)'
;MSDKKLPVLQVPLSELVTLPASNVAIDLDDTIDRNSQTLLATSFTELDHANQTHMPFYNLHSLSQAIGTDMRPLKEVLANADEDERRWKNNEPYLRQDVTVEFLLERLEQPRDTSQQALTKSTIDTVNKVAPLSYTDIVNKISNPSDGL
;
A
#
# COMPACT_ATOMS: atom_id res chain seq x y z
N MET A 1 -26.24 0.98 27.83
CA MET A 1 -24.95 1.58 27.44
C MET A 1 -24.84 1.34 25.95
N SER A 2 -25.01 2.36 25.12
CA SER A 2 -24.86 2.17 23.68
C SER A 2 -23.37 2.11 23.36
N ASP A 3 -22.87 0.93 23.01
CA ASP A 3 -21.57 0.75 22.39
C ASP A 3 -21.57 1.48 21.04
N LYS A 4 -21.30 2.79 21.08
CA LYS A 4 -20.98 3.56 19.89
C LYS A 4 -19.63 3.06 19.40
N LYS A 5 -19.63 1.97 18.63
CA LYS A 5 -18.47 1.61 17.79
C LYS A 5 -18.19 2.84 16.93
N LEU A 6 -17.06 3.50 17.20
CA LEU A 6 -16.59 4.59 16.37
C LEU A 6 -16.40 4.03 14.95
N PRO A 7 -16.82 4.76 13.91
CA PRO A 7 -16.66 4.27 12.54
C PRO A 7 -15.18 4.13 12.21
N VAL A 8 -14.83 3.06 11.49
CA VAL A 8 -13.51 2.92 10.89
C VAL A 8 -13.41 3.93 9.74
N LEU A 9 -12.40 4.80 9.79
CA LEU A 9 -12.17 5.81 8.76
C LEU A 9 -11.19 5.27 7.71
N GLN A 10 -11.45 5.50 6.43
CA GLN A 10 -10.50 5.18 5.36
C GLN A 10 -9.78 6.44 4.89
N VAL A 11 -8.46 6.39 4.83
CA VAL A 11 -7.61 7.53 4.46
C VAL A 11 -6.66 7.11 3.33
N PRO A 12 -6.59 7.85 2.21
CA PRO A 12 -5.67 7.53 1.11
C PRO A 12 -4.21 7.54 1.57
N LEU A 13 -3.40 6.58 1.10
CA LEU A 13 -1.98 6.52 1.50
C LEU A 13 -1.16 7.67 0.92
N SER A 14 -1.58 8.22 -0.22
CA SER A 14 -0.96 9.40 -0.85
C SER A 14 -1.03 10.67 0.01
N GLU A 15 -1.97 10.75 0.96
CA GLU A 15 -2.04 11.87 1.91
C GLU A 15 -1.06 11.70 3.09
N LEU A 16 -0.54 10.48 3.28
CA LEU A 16 0.25 10.12 4.45
C LEU A 16 1.75 10.01 4.15
N VAL A 17 2.09 9.54 2.95
CA VAL A 17 3.47 9.25 2.54
C VAL A 17 3.84 10.05 1.28
N THR A 18 4.95 10.80 1.39
CA THR A 18 5.62 11.41 0.24
C THR A 18 6.85 10.57 -0.10
N LEU A 19 6.98 10.18 -1.37
CA LEU A 19 8.11 9.40 -1.84
C LEU A 19 9.21 10.31 -2.41
N PRO A 20 10.49 10.07 -2.07
CA PRO A 20 11.60 10.64 -2.82
C PRO A 20 11.65 10.03 -4.22
N ALA A 21 12.21 10.76 -5.18
CA ALA A 21 12.46 10.25 -6.53
C ALA A 21 13.40 9.03 -6.49
N SER A 22 13.14 8.07 -7.36
CA SER A 22 13.98 6.89 -7.56
C SER A 22 15.36 7.27 -8.09
N ASN A 23 16.35 6.43 -7.78
CA ASN A 23 17.72 6.55 -8.28
C ASN A 23 18.31 5.15 -8.56
N VAL A 24 17.54 4.34 -9.28
CA VAL A 24 17.86 2.96 -9.65
C VAL A 24 18.56 2.95 -11.01
N ALA A 25 17.91 3.54 -12.02
CA ALA A 25 18.44 3.70 -13.37
C ALA A 25 17.53 4.66 -14.15
N ILE A 26 18.12 5.57 -14.94
CA ILE A 26 17.42 6.67 -15.63
C ILE A 26 16.21 6.17 -16.46
N ASP A 27 16.30 4.99 -17.06
CA ASP A 27 15.24 4.38 -17.87
C ASP A 27 14.10 3.75 -17.06
N LEU A 28 14.34 3.46 -15.78
CA LEU A 28 13.37 2.84 -14.87
C LEU A 28 12.82 3.82 -13.82
N ASP A 29 13.53 4.91 -13.52
CA ASP A 29 13.17 5.83 -12.44
C ASP A 29 11.79 6.46 -12.65
N ASP A 30 11.50 6.98 -13.85
CA ASP A 30 10.17 7.54 -14.17
C ASP A 30 9.04 6.51 -14.01
N THR A 31 9.33 5.25 -14.37
CA THR A 31 8.35 4.15 -14.24
C THR A 31 8.12 3.80 -12.78
N ILE A 32 9.21 3.68 -12.01
CA ILE A 32 9.17 3.40 -10.57
C ILE A 32 8.39 4.50 -9.84
N ASP A 33 8.71 5.77 -10.10
CA ASP A 33 8.10 6.91 -9.42
C ASP A 33 6.61 6.98 -9.71
N ARG A 34 6.23 6.87 -11.00
CA ARG A 34 4.82 6.85 -11.41
C ARG A 34 4.06 5.69 -10.79
N ASN A 35 4.64 4.49 -10.81
CA ASN A 35 4.01 3.29 -10.27
C ASN A 35 3.79 3.41 -8.76
N SER A 36 4.79 3.90 -8.04
CA SER A 36 4.73 4.05 -6.58
C SER A 36 3.73 5.13 -6.16
N GLN A 37 3.69 6.25 -6.88
CA GLN A 37 2.65 7.27 -6.69
C GLN A 37 1.25 6.72 -6.95
N THR A 38 1.08 5.95 -8.04
CA THR A 38 -0.22 5.33 -8.39
C THR A 38 -0.65 4.32 -7.32
N LEU A 39 0.29 3.51 -6.81
CA LEU A 39 0.02 2.57 -5.73
C LEU A 39 -0.48 3.29 -4.48
N LEU A 40 0.19 4.35 -4.04
CA LEU A 40 -0.23 5.12 -2.86
C LEU A 40 -1.56 5.86 -3.06
N ALA A 41 -1.80 6.42 -4.26
CA ALA A 41 -3.03 7.16 -4.57
C ALA A 41 -4.28 6.27 -4.66
N THR A 42 -4.11 5.02 -5.07
CA THR A 42 -5.21 4.06 -5.20
C THR A 42 -5.44 3.23 -3.94
N SER A 43 -4.48 3.25 -3.01
CA SER A 43 -4.47 2.46 -1.77
C SER A 43 -4.88 3.33 -0.57
N PHE A 44 -5.26 2.68 0.53
CA PHE A 44 -5.74 3.39 1.72
C PHE A 44 -5.29 2.70 3.01
N THR A 45 -5.42 3.39 4.13
CA THR A 45 -5.36 2.79 5.46
C THR A 45 -6.74 2.87 6.12
N GLU A 46 -7.14 1.81 6.80
CA GLU A 46 -8.23 1.84 7.76
C GLU A 46 -7.70 2.38 9.08
N LEU A 47 -8.41 3.33 9.69
CA LEU A 47 -8.13 3.85 11.03
C LEU A 47 -9.22 3.35 11.98
N ASP A 48 -8.80 2.55 12.95
CA ASP A 48 -9.65 2.10 14.04
C ASP A 48 -9.42 3.00 15.25
N HIS A 49 -10.33 3.95 15.46
CA HIS A 49 -10.27 4.88 16.58
C HIS A 49 -10.49 4.20 17.95
N ALA A 50 -11.18 3.06 17.99
CA ALA A 50 -11.42 2.34 19.24
C ALA A 50 -10.14 1.65 19.73
N ASN A 51 -9.40 1.04 18.79
CA ASN A 51 -8.15 0.35 19.09
C ASN A 51 -6.90 1.23 18.91
N GLN A 52 -7.05 2.44 18.37
CA GLN A 52 -5.96 3.36 18.03
C GLN A 52 -4.93 2.72 17.10
N THR A 53 -5.42 1.97 16.12
CA THR A 53 -4.59 1.29 15.12
C THR A 53 -4.85 1.84 13.72
N HIS A 54 -3.87 1.64 12.85
CA HIS A 54 -4.07 1.83 11.42
C HIS A 54 -3.68 0.54 10.70
N MET A 55 -4.41 0.20 9.64
CA MET A 55 -4.19 -1.00 8.84
C MET A 55 -4.14 -0.62 7.36
N PRO A 56 -2.96 -0.62 6.73
CA PRO A 56 -2.83 -0.29 5.31
C PRO A 56 -3.29 -1.43 4.41
N PHE A 57 -3.97 -1.06 3.33
CA PHE A 57 -4.51 -1.94 2.29
C PHE A 57 -4.11 -1.45 0.90
N TYR A 58 -3.51 -2.33 0.10
CA TYR A 58 -2.96 -2.03 -1.22
C TYR A 58 -3.86 -2.54 -2.33
N ASN A 59 -4.16 -1.67 -3.30
CA ASN A 59 -4.96 -2.02 -4.46
C ASN A 59 -4.21 -3.02 -5.35
N LEU A 60 -4.85 -4.13 -5.70
CA LEU A 60 -4.16 -5.23 -6.40
C LEU A 60 -3.80 -4.86 -7.83
N HIS A 61 -4.60 -4.02 -8.50
CA HIS A 61 -4.34 -3.63 -9.88
C HIS A 61 -3.11 -2.73 -9.98
N SER A 62 -3.03 -1.70 -9.14
CA SER A 62 -1.84 -0.85 -9.11
C SER A 62 -0.62 -1.60 -8.56
N LEU A 63 -0.81 -2.55 -7.64
CA LEU A 63 0.27 -3.43 -7.17
C LEU A 63 0.84 -4.31 -8.29
N SER A 64 -0.02 -4.90 -9.13
CA SER A 64 0.45 -5.73 -10.26
C SER A 64 1.25 -4.90 -11.27
N GLN A 65 0.81 -3.67 -11.52
CA GLN A 65 1.53 -2.72 -12.36
C GLN A 65 2.86 -2.31 -11.74
N ALA A 66 2.89 -2.07 -10.43
CA ALA A 66 4.08 -1.62 -9.71
C ALA A 66 5.23 -2.61 -9.81
N ILE A 67 4.93 -3.92 -9.78
CA ILE A 67 5.93 -4.99 -9.92
C ILE A 67 6.05 -5.56 -11.33
N GLY A 68 5.32 -5.01 -12.31
CA GLY A 68 5.39 -5.44 -13.71
C GLY A 68 4.92 -6.88 -13.96
N THR A 69 3.88 -7.34 -13.25
CA THR A 69 3.35 -8.71 -13.38
C THR A 69 1.87 -8.72 -13.76
N ASP A 70 1.39 -9.85 -14.27
CA ASP A 70 -0.05 -10.06 -14.47
C ASP A 70 -0.79 -10.31 -13.14
N MET A 71 -2.11 -10.14 -13.15
CA MET A 71 -2.95 -10.22 -11.94
C MET A 71 -3.15 -11.64 -11.40
N ARG A 72 -2.82 -12.71 -12.13
CA ARG A 72 -3.12 -14.10 -11.71
C ARG A 72 -2.52 -14.45 -10.34
N PRO A 73 -1.20 -14.26 -10.08
CA PRO A 73 -0.64 -14.56 -8.77
C PRO A 73 -1.29 -13.76 -7.64
N LEU A 74 -1.61 -12.49 -7.86
CA LEU A 74 -2.30 -11.66 -6.86
C LEU A 74 -3.74 -12.10 -6.59
N LYS A 75 -4.44 -12.63 -7.60
CA LYS A 75 -5.78 -13.21 -7.43
C LYS A 75 -5.75 -14.50 -6.62
N GLU A 76 -4.70 -15.30 -6.77
CA GLU A 76 -4.48 -16.50 -5.95
C GLU A 76 -4.24 -16.13 -4.48
N VAL A 77 -3.38 -15.14 -4.23
CA VAL A 77 -3.17 -14.59 -2.87
C VAL A 77 -4.49 -14.07 -2.29
N LEU A 78 -5.24 -13.27 -3.04
CA LEU A 78 -6.55 -12.74 -2.60
C LEU A 78 -7.57 -13.84 -2.25
N ALA A 79 -7.59 -14.92 -3.03
CA ALA A 79 -8.51 -16.03 -2.81
C ALA A 79 -8.19 -16.79 -1.52
N ASN A 80 -6.91 -16.88 -1.16
CA ASN A 80 -6.42 -17.57 0.03
C ASN A 80 -6.35 -16.66 1.28
N ALA A 81 -6.36 -15.33 1.11
CA ALA A 81 -6.34 -14.37 2.21
C ALA A 81 -7.60 -14.44 3.07
N ASP A 82 -7.43 -14.26 4.38
CA ASP A 82 -8.51 -14.22 5.35
C ASP A 82 -9.41 -12.98 5.17
N GLU A 83 -10.58 -12.98 5.80
CA GLU A 83 -11.55 -11.89 5.65
C GLU A 83 -11.01 -10.54 6.14
N ASP A 84 -10.20 -10.54 7.20
CA ASP A 84 -9.58 -9.33 7.77
C ASP A 84 -8.33 -8.87 6.97
N GLU A 85 -7.77 -9.73 6.13
CA GLU A 85 -6.61 -9.47 5.28
C GLU A 85 -6.96 -8.86 3.92
N ARG A 86 -8.24 -8.83 3.55
CA ARG A 86 -8.69 -8.27 2.28
C ARG A 86 -9.82 -7.27 2.44
N ARG A 87 -9.89 -6.32 1.50
CA ARG A 87 -11.00 -5.37 1.40
C ARG A 87 -11.47 -5.26 -0.04
N TRP A 88 -12.75 -4.91 -0.18
CA TRP A 88 -13.37 -4.56 -1.44
C TRP A 88 -13.88 -3.12 -1.36
N LYS A 89 -13.44 -2.28 -2.30
CA LYS A 89 -13.90 -0.89 -2.41
C LYS A 89 -14.15 -0.59 -3.87
N ASN A 90 -15.36 -0.10 -4.19
CA ASN A 90 -15.77 0.19 -5.57
C ASN A 90 -15.54 -0.98 -6.55
N ASN A 91 -15.78 -2.22 -6.10
CA ASN A 91 -15.54 -3.45 -6.85
C ASN A 91 -14.05 -3.73 -7.19
N GLU A 92 -13.13 -3.04 -6.53
CA GLU A 92 -11.70 -3.30 -6.61
C GLU A 92 -11.21 -4.06 -5.37
N PRO A 93 -10.33 -5.07 -5.54
CA PRO A 93 -9.77 -5.82 -4.42
C PRO A 93 -8.50 -5.19 -3.86
N TYR A 94 -8.35 -5.31 -2.55
CA TYR A 94 -7.21 -4.80 -1.78
C TYR A 94 -6.69 -5.86 -0.82
N LEU A 95 -5.37 -5.89 -0.61
CA LEU A 95 -4.70 -6.77 0.34
C LEU A 95 -4.05 -5.97 1.47
N ARG A 96 -4.11 -6.50 2.68
CA ARG A 96 -3.45 -5.93 3.85
C ARG A 96 -1.94 -5.91 3.64
N GLN A 97 -1.27 -4.98 4.31
CA GLN A 97 0.16 -4.75 4.16
C GLN A 97 1.03 -5.98 4.39
N ASP A 98 0.79 -6.74 5.46
CA ASP A 98 1.56 -7.93 5.81
C ASP A 98 1.53 -8.98 4.69
N VAL A 99 0.34 -9.32 4.21
CA VAL A 99 0.15 -10.25 3.07
C VAL A 99 0.80 -9.70 1.80
N THR A 100 0.70 -8.38 1.59
CA THR A 100 1.34 -7.72 0.45
C THR A 100 2.87 -7.84 0.52
N VAL A 101 3.47 -7.61 1.69
CA VAL A 101 4.92 -7.69 1.89
C VAL A 101 5.41 -9.13 1.72
N GLU A 102 4.71 -10.11 2.30
CA GLU A 102 5.04 -11.54 2.15
C GLU A 102 5.07 -11.93 0.67
N PHE A 103 3.99 -11.62 -0.07
CA PHE A 103 3.92 -11.87 -1.50
C PHE A 103 5.08 -11.23 -2.28
N LEU A 104 5.43 -9.98 -1.97
CA LEU A 104 6.52 -9.28 -2.66
C LEU A 104 7.90 -9.88 -2.36
N LEU A 105 8.12 -10.34 -1.12
CA LEU A 105 9.37 -11.00 -0.73
C LEU A 105 9.53 -12.35 -1.43
N GLU A 106 8.48 -13.19 -1.43
CA GLU A 106 8.47 -14.44 -2.21
C GLU A 106 8.73 -14.17 -3.70
N ARG A 107 8.18 -13.07 -4.22
CA ARG A 107 8.37 -12.65 -5.61
C ARG A 107 9.82 -12.33 -5.93
N LEU A 108 10.57 -11.76 -4.99
CA LEU A 108 12.00 -11.45 -5.12
C LEU A 108 12.89 -12.70 -5.13
N GLU A 109 12.47 -13.77 -4.46
CA GLU A 109 13.23 -15.03 -4.42
C GLU A 109 13.17 -15.79 -5.75
N GLN A 110 12.19 -15.48 -6.60
CA GLN A 110 12.05 -16.09 -7.92
C GLN A 110 13.06 -15.51 -8.92
N PRO A 111 13.63 -16.34 -9.83
CA PRO A 111 14.52 -15.84 -10.89
C PRO A 111 13.75 -14.94 -11.86
N ARG A 112 14.16 -13.67 -11.93
CA ARG A 112 13.56 -12.60 -12.76
C ARG A 112 14.66 -11.72 -13.34
N ASP A 113 14.31 -10.96 -14.38
CA ASP A 113 15.22 -9.97 -14.93
C ASP A 113 15.47 -8.81 -13.95
N THR A 114 16.56 -8.08 -14.17
CA THR A 114 17.02 -7.01 -13.28
C THR A 114 15.99 -5.89 -13.12
N SER A 115 15.22 -5.57 -14.16
CA SER A 115 14.23 -4.49 -14.09
C SER A 115 13.03 -4.91 -13.24
N GLN A 116 12.52 -6.13 -13.38
CA GLN A 116 11.45 -6.68 -12.54
C GLN A 116 11.88 -6.78 -11.07
N GLN A 117 13.14 -7.20 -10.82
CA GLN A 117 13.69 -7.19 -9.47
C GLN A 117 13.74 -5.77 -8.89
N ALA A 118 14.14 -4.78 -9.67
CA ALA A 118 14.20 -3.39 -9.22
C ALA A 118 12.80 -2.81 -8.94
N LEU A 119 11.82 -3.07 -9.81
CA LEU A 119 10.42 -2.71 -9.59
C LEU A 119 9.87 -3.31 -8.30
N THR A 120 10.14 -4.60 -8.07
CA THR A 120 9.66 -5.31 -6.87
C THR A 120 10.33 -4.75 -5.61
N LYS A 121 11.66 -4.53 -5.61
CA LYS A 121 12.37 -3.93 -4.47
C LYS A 121 11.84 -2.53 -4.14
N SER A 122 11.66 -1.68 -5.16
CA SER A 122 11.12 -0.34 -4.95
C SER A 122 9.68 -0.36 -4.43
N THR A 123 8.87 -1.33 -4.87
CA THR A 123 7.51 -1.53 -4.35
C THR A 123 7.54 -1.93 -2.87
N ILE A 124 8.45 -2.82 -2.46
CA ILE A 124 8.64 -3.17 -1.05
C ILE A 124 9.06 -1.95 -0.23
N ASP A 125 10.01 -1.16 -0.71
CA ASP A 125 10.45 0.07 -0.03
C ASP A 125 9.28 1.07 0.13
N THR A 126 8.43 1.19 -0.89
CA THR A 126 7.22 2.03 -0.86
C THR A 126 6.23 1.53 0.19
N VAL A 127 5.92 0.24 0.20
CA VAL A 127 5.01 -0.39 1.18
C VAL A 127 5.55 -0.24 2.61
N ASN A 128 6.85 -0.43 2.80
CA ASN A 128 7.50 -0.33 4.10
C ASN A 128 7.59 1.10 4.64
N LYS A 129 7.45 2.13 3.81
CA LYS A 129 7.36 3.53 4.29
C LYS A 129 6.03 3.84 4.99
N VAL A 130 4.99 3.03 4.75
CA VAL A 130 3.67 3.20 5.37
C VAL A 130 3.61 2.50 6.74
N ALA A 131 4.34 1.39 6.91
CA ALA A 131 4.39 0.60 8.15
C ALA A 131 4.71 1.39 9.43
N PRO A 132 5.71 2.30 9.45
CA PRO A 132 6.14 2.97 10.67
C PRO A 132 5.27 4.17 11.06
N LEU A 133 4.24 4.51 10.27
CA LEU A 133 3.33 5.60 10.62
C LEU A 133 2.58 5.24 11.91
N SER A 134 2.54 6.13 12.90
CA SER A 134 1.69 5.87 14.07
C SER A 134 0.26 6.35 13.80
N TYR A 135 -0.73 5.71 14.44
CA TYR A 135 -2.11 6.19 14.42
C TYR A 135 -2.21 7.68 14.82
N THR A 136 -1.47 8.09 15.85
CA THR A 136 -1.44 9.47 16.34
C THR A 136 -0.91 10.43 15.27
N ASP A 137 0.16 10.07 14.55
CA ASP A 137 0.71 10.90 13.48
C ASP A 137 -0.28 11.07 12.33
N ILE A 138 -0.97 9.98 11.97
CA ILE A 138 -1.98 9.99 10.92
C ILE A 138 -3.15 10.90 11.32
N VAL A 139 -3.71 10.72 12.52
CA VAL A 139 -4.81 11.56 13.02
C VAL A 139 -4.40 13.03 13.09
N ASN A 140 -3.17 13.34 13.52
CA ASN A 140 -2.66 14.70 13.55
C ASN A 140 -2.55 15.31 12.14
N LYS A 141 -2.06 14.56 11.15
CA LYS A 141 -1.99 15.01 9.75
C LYS A 141 -3.36 15.30 9.15
N ILE A 142 -4.36 14.47 9.44
CA ILE A 142 -5.73 14.63 8.92
C ILE A 142 -6.46 15.77 9.63
N SER A 143 -6.25 15.93 10.93
CA SER A 143 -6.92 16.96 11.72
C SER A 143 -6.31 18.34 11.53
N ASN A 144 -5.02 18.40 11.22
CA ASN A 144 -4.28 19.61 10.86
C ASN A 144 -3.66 19.42 9.47
N PRO A 145 -4.49 19.40 8.40
CA PRO A 145 -3.95 19.46 7.04
C PRO A 145 -3.18 20.78 7.00
N SER A 146 -1.86 20.70 6.88
CA SER A 146 -1.01 21.88 6.99
C SER A 146 -1.52 22.91 5.97
N ASP A 147 -2.00 24.06 6.45
CA ASP A 147 -2.17 25.25 5.62
C ASP A 147 -0.88 25.43 4.85
N GLY A 148 -1.00 25.45 3.52
CA GLY A 148 0.12 25.33 2.60
C GLY A 148 1.28 26.28 2.91
N LEU A 149 2.49 25.75 2.78
CA LEU A 149 3.71 26.50 2.53
C LEU A 149 4.25 26.08 1.16
#